data_AF-A0A6I7Z717-F1
#
_entry.id   AF-A0A6I7Z717-F1
#
_cell.length_a   1.000
_cell.length_b   1.000
_cell.length_c   1.000
_cell.angle_alpha   90.00
_cell.angle_beta   90.00
_cell.angle_gamma   90.00
#
_symmetry.space_group_name_H-M   'P 1'
#
loop_
_entity.id
_entity.type
_entity.pdbx_description
1 polymer ?
#
loop_
_entity_poly.entity_id
_entity_poly.type
_entity_poly.pdbx_seq_one_letter_code
_entity_poly.pdbx_strand_id
1 'polypeptide(L)'
;MTPSAPSPSGARLAIALRQLKQRTGLSLAQLANATTFSKSSWERYLNGKSLPSRSAVKELCRLAGEPADHLLALLDIARTDRTDRTDRTDRTERT
;
A
#
# COMPACT_ATOMS: atom_id res chain seq x y z
N MET A 1 -0.39 -21.14 -4.13
CA MET A 1 -0.07 -19.69 -4.18
C MET A 1 0.52 -19.27 -2.84
N THR A 2 1.84 -19.27 -2.71
CA THR A 2 2.54 -18.76 -1.53
C THR A 2 2.29 -17.25 -1.43
N PRO A 3 1.78 -16.70 -0.31
CA PRO A 3 1.70 -15.26 -0.15
C PRO A 3 3.13 -14.72 -0.13
N SER A 4 3.53 -14.09 -1.24
CA SER A 4 4.83 -13.45 -1.36
C SER A 4 4.97 -12.43 -0.23
N ALA A 5 5.99 -12.62 0.62
CA ALA A 5 6.28 -11.68 1.69
C ALA A 5 6.43 -10.26 1.11
N PRO A 6 5.87 -9.24 1.80
CA PRO A 6 6.01 -7.86 1.36
C PRO A 6 7.49 -7.53 1.28
N SER A 7 7.89 -6.88 0.19
CA SER A 7 9.25 -6.35 0.10
C SER A 7 9.48 -5.30 1.20
N PRO A 8 10.72 -5.05 1.64
CA PRO A 8 11.01 -4.10 2.72
C PRO A 8 10.42 -2.71 2.45
N SER A 9 10.40 -2.26 1.19
CA SER A 9 9.75 -1.01 0.78
C SER A 9 8.23 -1.07 0.92
N GLY A 10 7.59 -2.18 0.53
CA GLY A 10 6.16 -2.40 0.73
C GLY A 10 5.76 -2.47 2.21
N ALA A 11 6.59 -3.07 3.07
CA ALA A 11 6.37 -3.12 4.51
C ALA A 11 6.44 -1.72 5.15
N ARG A 12 7.43 -0.90 4.76
CA ARG A 12 7.53 0.51 5.20
C ARG A 12 6.31 1.32 4.78
N LEU A 13 5.85 1.18 3.54
CA LEU A 13 4.64 1.84 3.07
C LEU A 13 3.42 1.42 3.90
N ALA A 14 3.27 0.12 4.17
CA ALA A 14 2.16 -0.38 4.98
C ALA A 14 2.18 0.19 6.42
N ILE A 15 3.36 0.33 7.03
CA ILE A 15 3.52 0.98 8.34
C ILE A 15 3.05 2.44 8.27
N ALA A 16 3.51 3.20 7.28
CA ALA A 16 3.15 4.62 7.12
C ALA A 16 1.63 4.80 6.91
N LEU A 17 1.00 3.96 6.09
CA LEU A 17 -0.45 3.99 5.89
C LEU A 17 -1.22 3.65 7.16
N ARG A 18 -0.73 2.70 7.97
CA ARG A 18 -1.35 2.39 9.27
C ARG A 18 -1.26 3.56 10.23
N GLN A 19 -0.10 4.21 10.33
CA GLN A 19 0.07 5.40 11.17
C GLN A 19 -0.86 6.54 10.71
N LEU A 20 -0.95 6.77 9.40
CA LEU A 20 -1.85 7.77 8.85
C LEU A 20 -3.32 7.45 9.15
N LYS A 21 -3.74 6.19 8.97
CA LYS A 21 -5.08 5.75 9.37
C LYS A 21 -5.34 5.96 10.86
N GLN A 22 -4.40 5.65 11.74
CA GLN A 22 -4.60 5.86 13.17
C GLN A 22 -4.87 7.34 13.50
N ARG A 23 -4.23 8.27 12.79
CA ARG A 23 -4.48 9.71 12.94
C ARG A 23 -5.87 10.15 12.51
N THR A 24 -6.51 9.45 11.57
CA THR A 24 -7.89 9.76 11.17
C THR A 24 -8.91 9.32 12.23
N GLY A 25 -8.52 8.45 13.17
CA GLY A 25 -9.44 7.86 14.15
C GLY A 25 -10.49 6.91 13.54
N LEU A 26 -10.39 6.60 12.25
CA LEU A 26 -11.39 5.79 11.55
C LEU A 26 -11.15 4.29 11.77
N SER A 27 -12.22 3.56 12.05
CA SER A 27 -12.23 2.11 11.91
C SER A 27 -12.03 1.69 10.45
N LEU A 28 -11.69 0.42 10.22
CA LEU A 28 -11.57 -0.14 8.86
C LEU A 28 -12.88 -0.02 8.04
N ALA A 29 -14.03 -0.17 8.70
CA ALA A 29 -15.34 -0.04 8.06
C ALA A 29 -15.67 1.41 7.72
N GLN A 30 -15.38 2.35 8.63
CA GLN A 30 -15.57 3.78 8.38
C GLN A 30 -14.65 4.27 7.26
N LEU A 31 -13.39 3.81 7.23
CA LEU A 31 -12.47 4.10 6.14
C LEU A 31 -13.01 3.59 4.79
N ALA A 32 -13.55 2.37 4.76
CA ALA A 32 -14.16 1.83 3.54
C ALA A 32 -15.39 2.62 3.08
N ASN A 33 -16.20 3.12 4.01
CA ASN A 33 -17.37 3.95 3.69
C ASN A 33 -16.98 5.37 3.24
N ALA A 34 -15.87 5.89 3.74
CA ALA A 34 -15.37 7.24 3.42
C ALA A 34 -14.50 7.29 2.15
N THR A 35 -14.23 6.15 1.52
CA THR A 35 -13.36 6.02 0.35
C THR A 35 -14.00 5.16 -0.73
N THR A 36 -13.41 5.13 -1.91
CA THR A 36 -13.86 4.28 -3.02
C THR A 36 -13.45 2.80 -2.86
N PHE A 37 -12.69 2.45 -1.83
CA PHE A 37 -12.11 1.12 -1.64
C PHE A 37 -12.80 0.34 -0.53
N SER A 38 -13.07 -0.95 -0.78
CA SER A 38 -13.67 -1.85 0.20
C SER A 38 -12.77 -2.09 1.42
N LYS A 39 -13.39 -2.54 2.53
CA LYS A 39 -12.68 -2.97 3.75
C LYS A 39 -11.59 -4.01 3.45
N SER A 40 -11.88 -5.00 2.60
CA SER A 40 -10.92 -6.04 2.23
C SER A 40 -9.73 -5.48 1.43
N SER A 41 -9.95 -4.46 0.61
CA SER A 41 -8.86 -3.77 -0.10
C SER A 41 -7.97 -3.02 0.88
N TRP A 42 -8.57 -2.26 1.81
CA TRP A 42 -7.84 -1.59 2.88
C TRP A 42 -7.06 -2.55 3.77
N GLU A 43 -7.64 -3.68 4.15
CA GLU A 43 -6.93 -4.72 4.91
C GLU A 43 -5.70 -5.24 4.16
N ARG A 44 -5.80 -5.50 2.85
CA ARG A 44 -4.63 -5.94 2.09
C ARG A 44 -3.55 -4.86 2.03
N TYR A 45 -3.92 -3.60 1.80
CA TYR A 45 -2.96 -2.51 1.70
C TYR A 45 -2.27 -2.24 3.04
N LEU A 46 -3.05 -2.15 4.11
CA LEU A 46 -2.56 -1.87 5.46
C LEU A 46 -1.74 -3.03 6.04
N ASN A 47 -1.94 -4.26 5.57
CA ASN A 47 -1.12 -5.41 5.94
C ASN A 47 0.06 -5.65 4.98
N GLY A 48 0.25 -4.80 3.96
CA GLY A 48 1.31 -4.97 2.97
C GLY A 48 1.11 -6.17 2.01
N LYS A 49 -0.06 -6.83 2.04
CA LYS A 49 -0.37 -7.96 1.15
C LYS A 49 -0.54 -7.52 -0.31
N SER A 50 -0.87 -6.26 -0.54
CA SER A 50 -0.89 -5.64 -1.86
C SER A 50 -0.48 -4.17 -1.77
N LEU A 51 0.04 -3.62 -2.86
CA LEU A 51 0.33 -2.19 -2.94
C LEU A 51 -0.96 -1.43 -3.27
N PRO A 52 -1.25 -0.31 -2.58
CA PRO A 52 -2.39 0.53 -2.90
C PRO A 52 -2.24 1.21 -4.27
N SER A 53 -3.36 1.61 -4.85
CA SER A 53 -3.37 2.54 -5.98
C SER A 53 -2.96 3.95 -5.52
N ARG A 54 -2.56 4.83 -6.45
CA ARG A 54 -2.31 6.25 -6.09
C ARG A 54 -3.56 6.91 -5.52
N SER A 55 -4.75 6.57 -6.04
CA SER A 55 -6.03 7.11 -5.58
C SER A 55 -6.32 6.71 -4.12
N ALA A 56 -6.07 5.45 -3.74
CA ALA A 56 -6.24 5.01 -2.36
C ALA A 56 -5.37 5.83 -1.39
N VAL A 57 -4.10 6.06 -1.74
CA VAL A 57 -3.21 6.89 -0.92
C VAL A 57 -3.74 8.33 -0.80
N LYS A 58 -4.13 8.95 -1.92
CA LYS A 58 -4.67 10.31 -1.93
C LYS A 58 -5.94 10.45 -1.11
N GLU A 59 -6.86 9.50 -1.19
CA GLU A 59 -8.10 9.51 -0.42
C GLU A 59 -7.84 9.40 1.09
N LEU A 60 -6.93 8.53 1.53
CA LEU A 60 -6.56 8.44 2.95
C LEU A 60 -5.86 9.71 3.44
N CYS A 61 -4.94 10.28 2.65
CA CYS A 61 -4.28 11.55 2.95
C CYS A 61 -5.29 12.69 3.11
N ARG A 62 -6.29 12.77 2.22
CA ARG A 62 -7.38 13.74 2.33
C ARG A 62 -8.17 13.57 3.63
N LEU A 63 -8.49 12.34 4.02
CA LEU A 63 -9.20 12.07 5.28
C LEU A 63 -8.36 12.39 6.52
N ALA A 64 -7.04 12.35 6.41
CA ALA A 64 -6.12 12.73 7.48
C ALA A 64 -5.76 14.22 7.50
N GLY A 65 -6.13 14.98 6.47
CA GLY A 65 -5.72 16.39 6.32
C GLY A 65 -4.24 16.56 5.99
N GLU A 66 -3.59 15.54 5.42
CA GLU A 66 -2.14 15.50 5.18
C GLU A 66 -1.82 15.52 3.67
N PRO A 67 -0.68 16.11 3.25
CA PRO A 67 -0.24 16.06 1.85
C PRO A 67 0.13 14.63 1.44
N ALA A 68 -0.20 14.27 0.19
CA ALA A 68 0.02 12.92 -0.33
C ALA A 68 1.43 12.68 -0.88
N ASP A 69 2.22 13.72 -1.12
CA ASP A 69 3.50 13.67 -1.84
C ASP A 69 4.48 12.66 -1.23
N HIS A 70 4.65 12.68 0.09
CA HIS A 70 5.56 11.77 0.78
C HIS A 70 5.14 10.30 0.64
N LEU A 71 3.85 9.99 0.83
CA LEU A 71 3.33 8.63 0.70
C LEU A 71 3.32 8.15 -0.75
N LEU A 72 3.10 9.04 -1.71
CA LEU A 72 3.19 8.72 -3.13
C LEU A 72 4.64 8.39 -3.54
N ALA A 73 5.62 9.11 -3.02
CA ALA A 73 7.04 8.78 -3.23
C ALA A 73 7.38 7.39 -2.66
N LEU A 74 6.93 7.08 -1.44
CA LEU A 74 7.09 5.73 -0.86
C LEU A 74 6.42 4.64 -1.68
N LEU A 75 5.24 4.94 -2.24
CA LEU A 75 4.52 4.01 -3.12
C LEU A 75 5.28 3.74 -4.41
N ASP A 76 5.91 4.76 -5.01
CA ASP A 76 6.71 4.59 -6.22
C ASP A 76 7.97 3.76 -5.96
N ILE A 77 8.69 4.02 -4.86
CA ILE A 77 9.82 3.17 -4.42
C ILE A 77 9.38 1.72 -4.24
N ALA A 78 8.24 1.49 -3.57
CA ALA A 78 7.71 0.14 -3.34
C ALA A 78 7.28 -0.56 -4.65
N ARG A 79 6.79 0.19 -5.65
CA ARG A 79 6.46 -0.37 -6.97
C ARG A 79 7.71 -0.78 -7.74
N THR A 80 8.73 0.09 -7.78
CA THR A 80 10.00 -0.21 -8.46
C THR A 80 10.69 -1.45 -7.89
N ASP A 81 10.72 -1.56 -6.56
CA ASP A 81 11.28 -2.70 -5.84
C ASP A 81 10.48 -4.00 -6.10
N ARG A 82 9.16 -3.90 -6.26
CA ARG A 82 8.32 -5.05 -6.63
C ARG A 82 8.54 -5.50 -8.07
N THR A 83 8.68 -4.56 -9.00
CA THR A 83 8.93 -4.87 -10.42
C THR A 83 10.29 -5.53 -10.64
N ASP A 84 11.34 -5.07 -9.94
CA ASP A 84 12.69 -5.68 -9.99
C ASP A 84 12.66 -7.16 -9.57
N ARG A 85 11.91 -7.48 -8.51
CA ARG A 85 11.79 -8.86 -8.03
C ARG A 85 11.06 -9.77 -9.01
N THR A 86 10.04 -9.28 -9.70
CA THR A 86 9.29 -10.06 -10.70
C THR A 86 10.13 -10.32 -11.95
N ASP A 87 10.93 -9.35 -12.38
CA ASP A 87 11.87 -9.48 -13.51
C ASP A 87 12.98 -10.51 -13.22
N ARG A 88 13.55 -10.50 -12.01
CA ARG A 88 14.55 -11.51 -11.60
C ARG A 88 14.02 -12.93 -11.64
N THR A 89 12.77 -13.16 -11.23
CA THR A 89 12.17 -14.49 -11.25
C THR A 89 11.98 -15.03 -12.66
N ASP A 90 11.59 -14.19 -13.63
CA ASP A 90 11.41 -14.59 -15.04
C ASP A 90 12.74 -15.01 -15.70
N ARG A 91 13.84 -14.35 -15.33
CA ARG A 91 15.17 -14.64 -15.88
C ARG A 91 15.74 -16.01 -15.44
N THR A 92 15.30 -16.54 -14.31
CA THR A 92 15.74 -17.84 -13.79
C THR A 92 15.06 -19.05 -14.43
N GLU A 93 13.99 -18.86 -15.22
CA GLU A 93 13.25 -19.95 -15.87
C GLU A 93 13.62 -20.15 -17.36
N ARG A 94 14.66 -19.45 -17.87
CA ARG A 94 15.14 -19.56 -19.27
C ARG A 94 16.56 -20.12 -19.41
N THR A 95 16.94 -21.13 -18.63
CA THR A 95 18.21 -21.85 -18.87
C THR A 95 18.05 -23.35 -18.66
#